data_AF-A0A385SHF1-F1
#
_entry.id   AF-A0A385SHF1-F1
#
_cell.length_a   1.000
_cell.length_b   1.000
_cell.length_c   1.000
_cell.angle_alpha   90.00
_cell.angle_beta   90.00
_cell.angle_gamma   90.00
#
_symmetry.space_group_name_H-M   'P 1'
#
loop_
_entity.id
_entity.type
_entity.pdbx_description
1 polymer ?
#
loop_
_entity_poly.entity_id
_entity_poly.type
_entity_poly.pdbx_seq_one_letter_code
_entity_poly.pdbx_strand_id
1 'polypeptide(L)'
;MKALLKSIAKRVLFGNRVAKSFPAVRIPIGKVEEKVFLSWPDGRLDISERHCIVCHAPFCLSVWLTPEEWRRVETNVPTISVTTGEKIHAELITAVVKKIDVANGFLVVVKAEKAFCHQKSAWFQYFIRRYFKNKNSAEEDKFYAAAYSYPRRVIAVSFRDESYYNIFPMDFQCHIPQSGLYVLGLRTTNITLQKIIQSEKIVIGDTDGAELSVIYALGNNHSSQPPSIEQLPFTVSASEAFHFPVPDFSASYKEIRLIGHYNLGTHTMLVGEIVNAREVREKQSYLYHISFLQSLGMHYTSA
;
A
#
# COMPACT_ATOMS: atom_id res chain seq x y z
N MET A 1 -2.21 16.93 -37.36
CA MET A 1 -1.15 17.73 -36.69
C MET A 1 -1.18 17.66 -35.16
N LYS A 2 -2.28 18.06 -34.48
CA LYS A 2 -2.37 18.05 -32.99
C LYS A 2 -2.11 16.68 -32.34
N ALA A 3 -2.60 15.58 -32.92
CA ALA A 3 -2.38 14.24 -32.39
C ALA A 3 -0.92 13.79 -32.49
N LEU A 4 -0.24 14.12 -33.59
CA LEU A 4 1.18 13.81 -33.81
C LEU A 4 2.07 14.59 -32.81
N LEU A 5 1.82 15.89 -32.64
CA LEU A 5 2.50 16.73 -31.65
C LEU A 5 2.30 16.20 -30.23
N LYS A 6 1.08 15.77 -29.88
CA LYS A 6 0.78 15.15 -28.58
C LYS A 6 1.54 13.84 -28.39
N SER A 7 1.65 13.01 -29.44
CA SER A 7 2.40 11.75 -29.39
C SER A 7 3.90 11.97 -29.23
N ILE A 8 4.47 12.93 -29.97
CA ILE A 8 5.89 13.31 -29.85
C ILE A 8 6.16 13.87 -28.46
N ALA A 9 5.35 14.81 -27.96
CA ALA A 9 5.50 15.36 -26.61
C ALA A 9 5.39 14.26 -25.54
N LYS A 10 4.44 13.31 -25.69
CA LYS A 10 4.31 12.17 -24.78
C LYS A 10 5.57 11.31 -24.78
N ARG A 11 6.12 11.01 -25.96
CA ARG A 11 7.34 10.21 -26.11
C ARG A 11 8.58 10.95 -25.58
N VAL A 12 8.68 12.26 -25.78
CA VAL A 12 9.77 13.09 -25.24
C VAL A 12 9.72 13.13 -23.71
N LEU A 13 8.53 13.28 -23.13
CA LEU A 13 8.35 13.42 -21.68
C LEU A 13 8.42 12.10 -20.92
N PHE A 14 7.91 11.02 -21.50
CA PHE A 14 7.72 9.74 -20.81
C PHE A 14 8.48 8.57 -21.46
N GLY A 15 9.16 8.79 -22.58
CA GLY A 15 9.75 7.72 -23.37
C GLY A 15 8.69 6.73 -23.86
N ASN A 16 9.00 5.44 -23.72
CA ASN A 16 8.08 4.34 -24.03
C ASN A 16 7.18 3.94 -22.85
N ARG A 17 7.20 4.70 -21.75
CA ARG A 17 6.50 4.32 -20.51
C ARG A 17 5.03 4.68 -20.58
N VAL A 18 4.21 3.82 -19.97
CA VAL A 18 2.78 4.12 -19.79
C VAL A 18 2.66 5.17 -18.69
N ALA A 19 2.21 6.37 -19.05
CA ALA A 19 1.91 7.42 -18.10
C ALA A 19 0.66 7.02 -17.28
N LYS A 20 0.87 6.48 -16.08
CA LYS A 20 -0.12 6.28 -15.02
C LYS A 20 0.39 7.00 -13.77
N SER A 21 -0.51 7.52 -12.92
CA SER A 21 -0.13 8.21 -11.67
C SER A 21 0.63 7.28 -10.72
N PHE A 22 0.19 6.02 -10.64
CA PHE A 22 0.82 4.96 -9.85
C PHE A 22 1.01 3.72 -10.73
N PRO A 23 2.09 3.64 -11.54
CA PRO A 23 2.35 2.43 -12.31
C PRO A 23 2.65 1.26 -11.37
N ALA A 24 2.20 0.08 -11.77
CA ALA A 24 2.62 -1.17 -11.16
C ALA A 24 3.96 -1.60 -11.74
N VAL A 25 4.86 -2.07 -10.87
CA VAL A 25 6.17 -2.61 -11.23
C VAL A 25 6.40 -3.91 -10.49
N ARG A 26 7.21 -4.79 -11.08
CA ARG A 26 7.63 -6.02 -10.43
C ARG A 26 9.03 -5.82 -9.86
N ILE A 27 9.18 -6.04 -8.56
CA ILE A 27 10.46 -5.89 -7.87
C ILE A 27 10.82 -7.25 -7.26
N PRO A 28 12.01 -7.80 -7.55
CA PRO A 28 12.47 -9.02 -6.91
C PRO A 28 12.59 -8.85 -5.40
N ILE A 29 12.42 -9.94 -4.65
CA ILE A 29 12.51 -9.90 -3.19
C ILE A 29 13.88 -9.37 -2.75
N GLY A 30 13.89 -8.46 -1.78
CA GLY A 30 15.11 -7.84 -1.25
C GLY A 30 15.75 -6.80 -2.18
N LYS A 31 15.10 -6.41 -3.27
CA LYS A 31 15.60 -5.40 -4.23
C LYS A 31 14.92 -4.03 -4.13
N VAL A 32 14.10 -3.80 -3.10
CA VAL A 32 13.63 -2.43 -2.78
C VAL A 32 14.79 -1.68 -2.13
N GLU A 33 15.33 -0.70 -2.84
CA GLU A 33 16.48 0.11 -2.38
C GLU A 33 16.03 1.28 -1.49
N GLU A 34 14.79 1.72 -1.66
CA GLU A 34 14.24 2.80 -0.85
C GLU A 34 14.09 2.39 0.61
N LYS A 35 14.35 3.35 1.49
CA LYS A 35 14.10 3.27 2.92
C LYS A 35 13.17 4.37 3.36
N VAL A 36 12.42 4.13 4.43
CA VAL A 36 11.53 5.10 5.04
C VAL A 36 11.98 5.38 6.45
N PHE A 37 12.18 6.65 6.78
CA PHE A 37 12.64 7.08 8.09
C PHE A 37 11.59 7.95 8.77
N LEU A 38 11.38 7.68 10.06
CA LEU A 38 10.70 8.59 10.98
C LEU A 38 11.77 9.43 11.67
N SER A 39 11.66 10.76 11.57
CA SER A 39 12.65 11.70 12.09
C SER A 39 12.01 12.70 13.06
N TRP A 40 12.79 13.09 14.06
CA TRP A 40 12.52 14.12 15.06
C TRP A 40 13.81 14.94 15.27
N PRO A 41 13.82 16.05 16.03
CA PRO A 41 14.94 17.00 16.05
C PRO A 41 16.33 16.36 16.27
N ASP A 42 16.42 15.38 17.17
CA ASP A 42 17.69 14.78 17.59
C ASP A 42 17.85 13.31 17.16
N GLY A 43 17.03 12.83 16.23
CA GLY A 43 17.10 11.42 15.85
C GLY A 43 16.27 11.01 14.65
N ARG A 44 16.60 9.83 14.16
CA ARG A 44 15.91 9.18 13.05
C ARG A 44 15.79 7.68 13.30
N LEU A 45 14.76 7.08 12.72
CA LEU A 45 14.42 5.68 12.90
C LEU A 45 13.98 5.06 11.56
N ASP A 46 14.60 3.94 11.17
CA ASP A 46 14.13 3.18 10.01
C ASP A 46 12.78 2.51 10.35
N ILE A 47 11.77 2.85 9.56
CA ILE A 47 10.39 2.35 9.66
C ILE A 47 9.95 1.61 8.39
N SER A 48 10.87 1.28 7.47
CA SER A 48 10.56 0.70 6.15
C SER A 48 9.63 -0.51 6.19
N GLU A 49 9.77 -1.36 7.22
CA GLU A 49 8.99 -2.59 7.40
C GLU A 49 7.83 -2.46 8.40
N ARG A 50 7.61 -1.28 8.97
CA ARG A 50 6.66 -1.07 10.08
C ARG A 50 5.80 0.18 9.91
N HIS A 51 5.54 0.53 8.65
CA HIS A 51 4.62 1.60 8.31
C HIS A 51 3.75 1.24 7.10
N CYS A 52 2.53 1.78 7.07
CA CYS A 52 1.67 1.70 5.90
C CYS A 52 0.67 2.85 5.85
N ILE A 53 0.14 3.09 4.65
CA ILE A 53 -1.00 3.98 4.45
C ILE A 53 -2.25 3.27 4.97
N VAL A 54 -3.05 3.97 5.77
CA VAL A 54 -4.27 3.42 6.39
C VAL A 54 -5.52 4.23 6.08
N CYS A 55 -5.38 5.48 5.62
CA CYS A 55 -6.51 6.28 5.15
C CYS A 55 -6.09 7.26 4.05
N HIS A 56 -6.98 7.46 3.08
CA HIS A 56 -6.81 8.45 2.01
C HIS A 56 -7.20 9.87 2.43
N ALA A 57 -8.38 10.01 3.05
CA ALA A 57 -8.96 11.29 3.41
C ALA A 57 -9.59 11.17 4.82
N PRO A 58 -8.99 11.81 5.84
CA PRO A 58 -7.66 12.43 5.82
C PRO A 58 -6.53 11.44 5.45
N PHE A 59 -5.43 11.95 4.89
CA PHE A 59 -4.31 11.10 4.49
C PHE A 59 -3.52 10.67 5.73
N CYS A 60 -3.65 9.40 6.11
CA CYS A 60 -3.07 8.87 7.33
C CYS A 60 -2.15 7.68 7.05
N LEU A 61 -1.05 7.63 7.79
CA LEU A 61 -0.17 6.48 7.89
C LEU A 61 -0.24 5.90 9.30
N SER A 62 -0.06 4.60 9.43
CA SER A 62 0.23 3.94 10.70
C SER A 62 1.72 3.59 10.75
N VAL A 63 2.33 3.79 11.92
CA VAL A 63 3.71 3.41 12.21
C VAL A 63 3.71 2.62 13.52
N TRP A 64 4.34 1.45 13.55
CA TRP A 64 4.52 0.70 14.79
C TRP A 64 5.80 1.13 15.50
N LEU A 65 5.71 1.39 16.81
CA LEU A 65 6.82 1.82 17.64
C LEU A 65 6.85 1.02 18.94
N THR A 66 8.06 0.69 19.41
CA THR A 66 8.26 0.18 20.77
C THR A 66 7.97 1.26 21.82
N PRO A 67 7.81 0.89 23.10
CA PRO A 67 7.62 1.88 24.16
C PRO A 67 8.77 2.88 24.35
N GLU A 68 9.99 2.48 24.01
CA GLU A 68 11.15 3.38 24.06
C GLU A 68 11.14 4.35 22.87
N GLU A 69 10.90 3.87 21.66
CA GLU A 69 10.84 4.72 20.46
C GLU A 69 9.69 5.73 20.56
N TRP A 70 8.52 5.33 21.07
CA TRP A 70 7.39 6.25 21.26
C TRP A 70 7.73 7.41 22.19
N ARG A 71 8.41 7.14 23.32
CA ARG A 71 8.83 8.19 24.27
C ARG A 71 9.73 9.25 23.61
N ARG A 72 10.45 8.91 22.54
CA ARG A 72 11.29 9.85 21.78
C ARG A 72 10.49 10.70 20.79
N VAL A 73 9.35 10.20 20.32
CA VAL A 73 8.55 10.82 19.26
C VAL A 73 7.32 11.57 19.79
N GLU A 74 6.77 11.17 20.93
CA GLU A 74 5.49 11.67 21.47
C GLU A 74 5.38 13.20 21.59
N THR A 75 6.49 13.87 21.90
CA THR A 75 6.55 15.33 22.09
C THR A 75 6.95 16.11 20.83
N ASN A 76 7.23 15.42 19.73
CA ASN A 76 7.77 16.00 18.51
C ASN A 76 6.78 15.92 17.35
N VAL A 77 6.89 16.84 16.38
CA VAL A 77 6.20 16.74 15.10
C VAL A 77 6.98 15.76 14.22
N PRO A 78 6.48 14.54 13.96
CA PRO A 78 7.25 13.56 13.22
C PRO A 78 7.32 13.93 11.74
N THR A 79 8.52 13.81 11.18
CA THR A 79 8.73 13.86 9.73
C THR A 79 8.98 12.46 9.21
N ILE A 80 8.23 12.04 8.20
CA ILE A 80 8.47 10.77 7.50
C ILE A 80 9.16 11.07 6.17
N SER A 81 10.35 10.54 5.96
CA SER A 81 11.12 10.73 4.71
C SER A 81 11.33 9.41 3.98
N VAL A 82 11.40 9.48 2.65
CA VAL A 82 11.77 8.35 1.79
C VAL A 82 13.12 8.66 1.17
N THR A 83 14.08 7.76 1.29
CA THR A 83 15.45 7.96 0.79
C THR A 83 15.98 6.75 0.02
N THR A 84 16.97 6.98 -0.85
CA THR A 84 17.87 5.92 -1.38
C THR A 84 19.30 6.37 -1.09
N GLY A 85 19.99 5.63 -0.22
CA GLY A 85 21.24 6.11 0.37
C GLY A 85 21.03 7.46 1.08
N GLU A 86 21.81 8.47 0.73
CA GLU A 86 21.73 9.81 1.29
C GLU A 86 20.70 10.71 0.59
N LYS A 87 20.20 10.28 -0.58
CA LYS A 87 19.28 11.10 -1.38
C LYS A 87 17.86 11.00 -0.84
N ILE A 88 17.30 12.13 -0.43
CA ILE A 88 15.89 12.26 -0.04
C ILE A 88 15.03 12.41 -1.29
N HIS A 89 14.04 11.54 -1.45
CA HIS A 89 13.08 11.59 -2.55
C HIS A 89 11.80 12.32 -2.16
N ALA A 90 11.33 12.12 -0.94
CA ALA A 90 10.13 12.76 -0.45
C ALA A 90 10.11 12.89 1.07
N GLU A 91 9.32 13.83 1.56
CA GLU A 91 9.11 14.09 2.98
C GLU A 91 7.63 14.39 3.25
N LEU A 92 7.15 13.91 4.39
CA LEU A 92 5.83 14.15 4.94
C LEU A 92 6.00 14.76 6.33
N ILE A 93 5.55 15.98 6.52
CA ILE A 93 5.36 16.55 7.86
C ILE A 93 4.01 16.02 8.36
N THR A 94 4.01 15.43 9.54
CA THR A 94 2.84 14.72 10.05
C THR A 94 2.46 15.18 11.45
N ALA A 95 1.22 14.92 11.84
CA ALA A 95 0.72 15.11 13.20
C ALA A 95 0.15 13.79 13.73
N VAL A 96 0.48 13.43 14.98
CA VAL A 96 -0.11 12.25 15.62
C VAL A 96 -1.60 12.52 15.85
N VAL A 97 -2.45 11.61 15.38
CA VAL A 97 -3.91 11.70 15.54
C VAL A 97 -4.48 10.59 16.42
N LYS A 98 -3.78 9.45 16.51
CA LYS A 98 -4.22 8.33 17.33
C LYS A 98 -3.04 7.49 17.77
N LYS A 99 -3.09 6.99 19.00
CA LYS A 99 -2.22 5.94 19.53
C LYS A 99 -3.10 4.75 19.89
N ILE A 100 -2.66 3.55 19.51
CA ILE A 100 -3.34 2.29 19.81
C ILE A 100 -2.33 1.37 20.46
N ASP A 101 -2.65 0.92 21.66
CA ASP A 101 -1.85 -0.05 22.40
C ASP A 101 -2.01 -1.43 21.77
N VAL A 102 -0.87 -2.08 21.53
CA VAL A 102 -0.80 -3.45 21.00
C VAL A 102 0.24 -4.24 21.78
N ALA A 103 0.27 -5.56 21.59
CA ALA A 103 1.32 -6.38 22.19
C ALA A 103 2.71 -5.83 21.83
N ASN A 104 3.52 -5.55 22.85
CA ASN A 104 4.90 -5.10 22.75
C ASN A 104 5.14 -3.73 22.08
N GLY A 105 4.12 -2.87 21.95
CA GLY A 105 4.32 -1.53 21.40
C GLY A 105 3.05 -0.74 21.14
N PHE A 106 3.14 0.19 20.20
CA PHE A 106 2.05 1.08 19.83
C PHE A 106 1.92 1.16 18.31
N LEU A 107 0.69 1.14 17.80
CA LEU A 107 0.36 1.64 16.47
C LEU A 107 0.04 3.13 16.58
N VAL A 108 0.94 3.96 16.05
CA VAL A 108 0.78 5.41 16.02
C VAL A 108 0.25 5.80 14.65
N VAL A 109 -0.97 6.32 14.61
CA VAL A 109 -1.57 6.88 13.40
C VAL A 109 -1.19 8.35 13.32
N VAL A 110 -0.56 8.71 12.21
CA VAL A 110 -0.18 10.08 11.89
C VAL A 110 -0.94 10.55 10.66
N LYS A 111 -1.40 11.80 10.68
CA LYS A 111 -2.02 12.48 9.55
C LYS A 111 -0.97 13.34 8.84
N ALA A 112 -0.90 13.27 7.53
CA ALA A 112 -0.04 14.15 6.74
C ALA A 112 -0.59 15.57 6.74
N GLU A 113 0.25 16.54 7.08
CA GLU A 113 -0.05 17.98 7.06
C GLU A 113 0.60 18.65 5.85
N LYS A 114 1.82 18.26 5.49
CA LYS A 114 2.55 18.79 4.33
C LYS A 114 3.36 17.68 3.65
N ALA A 115 3.52 17.79 2.33
CA ALA A 115 4.37 16.92 1.53
C ALA A 115 5.35 17.72 0.68
N PHE A 116 6.57 17.20 0.60
CA PHE A 116 7.62 17.65 -0.31
C PHE A 116 8.06 16.46 -1.16
N CYS A 117 8.09 16.64 -2.48
CA CYS A 117 8.60 15.66 -3.44
C CYS A 117 9.83 16.28 -4.12
N HIS A 118 10.98 15.63 -4.01
CA HIS A 118 12.28 16.16 -4.40
C HIS A 118 12.82 15.52 -5.69
N GLN A 119 12.13 14.55 -6.27
CA GLN A 119 12.64 13.79 -7.42
C GLN A 119 12.75 14.62 -8.72
N LYS A 120 11.93 15.66 -8.87
CA LYS A 120 11.83 16.50 -10.08
C LYS A 120 11.55 17.96 -9.72
N SER A 121 11.86 18.87 -10.64
CA SER A 121 11.60 20.31 -10.46
C SER A 121 10.11 20.62 -10.28
N ALA A 122 9.80 21.73 -9.61
CA ALA A 122 8.42 22.18 -9.38
C ALA A 122 7.62 22.34 -10.68
N TRP A 123 8.26 22.83 -11.75
CA TRP A 123 7.65 22.94 -13.09
C TRP A 123 7.24 21.60 -13.67
N PHE A 124 8.09 20.58 -13.54
CA PHE A 124 7.77 19.24 -14.01
C PHE A 124 6.61 18.64 -13.21
N GLN A 125 6.62 18.77 -11.89
CA GLN A 125 5.53 18.29 -11.04
C GLN A 125 4.20 18.97 -11.38
N TYR A 126 4.21 20.28 -11.63
CA TYR A 126 3.04 21.02 -12.09
C TYR A 126 2.49 20.47 -13.41
N PHE A 127 3.36 20.23 -14.39
CA PHE A 127 2.97 19.66 -15.68
C PHE A 127 2.34 18.26 -15.52
N ILE A 128 2.98 17.38 -14.75
CA ILE A 128 2.49 16.02 -14.49
C ILE A 128 1.10 16.04 -13.86
N ARG A 129 0.89 16.90 -12.87
CA ARG A 129 -0.41 17.06 -12.24
C ARG A 129 -1.48 17.47 -13.24
N ARG A 130 -1.16 18.41 -14.14
CA ARG A 130 -2.09 18.83 -15.19
C ARG A 130 -2.39 17.73 -16.20
N TYR A 131 -1.42 16.85 -16.45
CA TYR A 131 -1.55 15.70 -17.34
C TYR A 131 -2.48 14.62 -16.76
N PHE A 132 -2.30 14.23 -15.49
CA PHE A 132 -3.04 13.10 -14.91
C PHE A 132 -4.49 13.40 -14.53
N LYS A 133 -4.89 14.67 -14.39
CA LYS A 133 -6.27 15.08 -14.03
C LYS A 133 -6.95 14.11 -13.05
N ASN A 134 -6.32 13.90 -11.89
CA ASN A 134 -6.89 13.05 -10.85
C ASN A 134 -8.12 13.74 -10.22
N LYS A 135 -9.00 12.95 -9.60
CA LYS A 135 -10.13 13.47 -8.81
C LYS A 135 -9.68 14.09 -7.47
N ASN A 136 -8.44 13.82 -7.08
CA ASN A 136 -7.86 14.27 -5.82
C ASN A 136 -7.51 15.76 -5.86
N SER A 137 -7.43 16.36 -4.68
CA SER A 137 -6.92 17.72 -4.50
C SER A 137 -5.42 17.80 -4.83
N ALA A 138 -4.92 19.03 -4.97
CA ALA A 138 -3.49 19.30 -5.16
C ALA A 138 -2.60 18.66 -4.10
N GLU A 139 -3.10 18.68 -2.87
CA GLU A 139 -2.39 18.32 -1.67
C GLU A 139 -2.44 16.81 -1.47
N GLU A 140 -3.59 16.19 -1.70
CA GLU A 140 -3.76 14.74 -1.72
C GLU A 140 -2.84 14.08 -2.77
N ASP A 141 -2.76 14.64 -3.98
CA ASP A 141 -1.83 14.17 -5.01
C ASP A 141 -0.37 14.22 -4.54
N LYS A 142 0.02 15.24 -3.76
CA LYS A 142 1.38 15.35 -3.19
C LYS A 142 1.61 14.33 -2.08
N PHE A 143 0.64 14.13 -1.19
CA PHE A 143 0.74 13.10 -0.15
C PHE A 143 0.92 11.71 -0.74
N TYR A 144 0.14 11.38 -1.77
CA TYR A 144 0.32 10.15 -2.51
C TYR A 144 1.67 10.06 -3.21
N ALA A 145 2.09 11.09 -3.92
CA ALA A 145 3.38 11.09 -4.60
C ALA A 145 4.53 10.86 -3.62
N ALA A 146 4.47 11.48 -2.44
CA ALA A 146 5.44 11.29 -1.37
C ALA A 146 5.39 9.87 -0.78
N ALA A 147 4.20 9.39 -0.40
CA ALA A 147 4.06 8.06 0.20
C ALA A 147 4.42 6.92 -0.77
N TYR A 148 4.10 7.05 -2.06
CA TYR A 148 4.46 6.10 -3.12
C TYR A 148 5.85 6.36 -3.71
N SER A 149 6.63 7.30 -3.15
CA SER A 149 8.07 7.35 -3.42
C SER A 149 8.77 6.10 -2.86
N TYR A 150 8.18 5.48 -1.84
CA TYR A 150 8.52 4.12 -1.39
C TYR A 150 7.59 3.11 -2.09
N PRO A 151 8.12 2.03 -2.71
CA PRO A 151 7.29 1.01 -3.33
C PRO A 151 6.27 0.37 -2.37
N ARG A 152 5.00 0.40 -2.76
CA ARG A 152 3.88 -0.16 -1.96
C ARG A 152 3.46 -1.51 -2.51
N ARG A 153 3.74 -2.58 -1.75
CA ARG A 153 3.44 -3.96 -2.16
C ARG A 153 1.93 -4.15 -2.31
N VAL A 154 1.54 -4.66 -3.46
CA VAL A 154 0.18 -5.11 -3.76
C VAL A 154 0.02 -6.55 -3.28
N ILE A 155 -1.03 -6.79 -2.50
CA ILE A 155 -1.46 -8.11 -2.03
C ILE A 155 -2.83 -8.45 -2.61
N ALA A 156 -3.19 -9.73 -2.61
CA ALA A 156 -4.55 -10.20 -2.82
C ALA A 156 -5.21 -10.47 -1.45
N VAL A 157 -6.27 -9.73 -1.13
CA VAL A 157 -7.09 -9.98 0.06
C VAL A 157 -8.23 -10.91 -0.34
N SER A 158 -8.41 -11.98 0.43
CA SER A 158 -9.48 -12.95 0.26
C SER A 158 -10.37 -12.98 1.49
N PHE A 159 -11.68 -12.99 1.25
CA PHE A 159 -12.72 -13.10 2.25
C PHE A 159 -13.78 -14.11 1.81
N ARG A 160 -14.35 -14.86 2.75
CA ARG A 160 -15.48 -15.75 2.51
C ARG A 160 -16.39 -15.84 3.74
N ASP A 161 -17.69 -15.82 3.49
CA ASP A 161 -18.75 -16.29 4.39
C ASP A 161 -19.61 -17.36 3.67
N GLU A 162 -20.72 -17.78 4.28
CA GLU A 162 -21.59 -18.85 3.72
C GLU A 162 -22.21 -18.48 2.37
N SER A 163 -22.47 -17.20 2.14
CA SER A 163 -23.24 -16.67 1.00
C SER A 163 -22.43 -15.81 0.05
N TYR A 164 -21.25 -15.38 0.47
CA TYR A 164 -20.46 -14.39 -0.21
C TYR A 164 -18.97 -14.72 -0.10
N TYR A 165 -18.22 -14.39 -1.13
CA TYR A 165 -16.77 -14.37 -1.08
C TYR A 165 -16.28 -13.17 -1.87
N ASN A 166 -15.04 -12.74 -1.68
CA ASN A 166 -14.42 -11.74 -2.54
C ASN A 166 -12.90 -11.89 -2.52
N ILE A 167 -12.26 -11.67 -3.67
CA ILE A 167 -10.81 -11.57 -3.80
C ILE A 167 -10.52 -10.23 -4.47
N PHE A 168 -9.79 -9.35 -3.79
CA PHE A 168 -9.49 -8.02 -4.31
C PHE A 168 -8.06 -7.58 -3.98
N PRO A 169 -7.43 -6.78 -4.86
CA PRO A 169 -6.09 -6.28 -4.61
C PRO A 169 -6.10 -5.13 -3.60
N MET A 170 -5.02 -5.00 -2.84
CA MET A 170 -4.84 -3.89 -1.92
C MET A 170 -3.36 -3.55 -1.74
N ASP A 171 -3.05 -2.28 -1.51
CA ASP A 171 -1.70 -1.78 -1.24
C ASP A 171 -1.63 -0.91 0.05
N PHE A 172 -2.77 -0.60 0.66
CA PHE A 172 -2.89 0.03 1.98
C PHE A 172 -2.71 -1.03 3.07
N GLN A 173 -1.49 -1.52 3.21
CA GLN A 173 -1.21 -2.67 4.05
C GLN A 173 0.23 -2.69 4.56
N CYS A 174 0.43 -3.25 5.75
CA CYS A 174 1.75 -3.65 6.24
C CYS A 174 1.65 -4.87 7.16
N HIS A 175 2.66 -5.73 7.05
CA HIS A 175 2.97 -6.74 8.06
C HIS A 175 4.06 -6.16 8.96
N ILE A 176 3.92 -6.28 10.27
CA ILE A 176 4.89 -5.81 11.26
C ILE A 176 5.51 -7.05 11.92
N PRO A 177 6.65 -7.56 11.42
CA PRO A 177 7.22 -8.82 11.89
C PRO A 177 7.51 -8.84 13.39
N GLN A 178 7.91 -7.70 13.96
CA GLN A 178 8.31 -7.58 15.37
C GLN A 178 7.16 -7.81 16.35
N SER A 179 5.92 -7.52 15.93
CA SER A 179 4.72 -7.70 16.76
C SER A 179 3.80 -8.82 16.25
N GLY A 180 4.10 -9.42 15.10
CA GLY A 180 3.22 -10.41 14.45
C GLY A 180 1.91 -9.80 13.93
N LEU A 181 1.81 -8.47 13.88
CA LEU A 181 0.60 -7.77 13.47
C LEU A 181 0.52 -7.60 11.96
N TYR A 182 -0.72 -7.55 11.49
CA TYR A 182 -1.06 -7.13 10.14
C TYR A 182 -2.02 -5.95 10.19
N VAL A 183 -1.69 -4.87 9.48
CA VAL A 183 -2.48 -3.64 9.42
C VAL A 183 -2.95 -3.40 7.99
N LEU A 184 -4.21 -3.02 7.84
CA LEU A 184 -4.87 -2.80 6.55
C LEU A 184 -5.68 -1.51 6.60
N GLY A 185 -5.71 -0.74 5.51
CA GLY A 185 -6.63 0.38 5.32
C GLY A 185 -7.67 0.06 4.25
N LEU A 186 -8.90 -0.26 4.65
CA LEU A 186 -9.98 -0.61 3.72
C LEU A 186 -11.00 0.52 3.59
N ARG A 187 -11.41 0.85 2.37
CA ARG A 187 -12.42 1.89 2.11
C ARG A 187 -13.73 1.59 2.86
N THR A 188 -14.32 2.62 3.47
CA THR A 188 -15.61 2.50 4.17
C THR A 188 -16.76 2.12 3.24
N THR A 189 -16.64 2.41 1.94
CA THR A 189 -17.62 2.06 0.92
C THR A 189 -17.46 0.64 0.36
N ASN A 190 -16.44 -0.11 0.76
CA ASN A 190 -16.27 -1.49 0.31
C ASN A 190 -17.33 -2.38 0.99
N ILE A 191 -18.18 -3.04 0.20
CA ILE A 191 -19.26 -3.90 0.69
C ILE A 191 -18.77 -5.09 1.53
N THR A 192 -17.52 -5.49 1.36
CA THR A 192 -16.86 -6.60 2.09
C THR A 192 -16.45 -6.15 3.49
N LEU A 193 -16.28 -4.84 3.76
CA LEU A 193 -15.73 -4.35 5.02
C LEU A 193 -16.54 -4.82 6.24
N GLN A 194 -17.87 -4.65 6.21
CA GLN A 194 -18.72 -5.03 7.35
C GLN A 194 -18.71 -6.55 7.58
N LYS A 195 -18.65 -7.33 6.50
CA LYS A 195 -18.57 -8.79 6.57
C LYS A 195 -17.25 -9.26 7.17
N ILE A 196 -16.14 -8.63 6.75
CA ILE A 196 -14.81 -8.85 7.33
C ILE A 196 -14.82 -8.56 8.83
N ILE A 197 -15.35 -7.40 9.25
CA ILE A 197 -15.45 -7.01 10.65
C ILE A 197 -16.27 -8.03 11.45
N GLN A 198 -17.43 -8.45 10.94
CA GLN A 198 -18.31 -9.40 11.61
C GLN A 198 -17.68 -10.79 11.75
N SER A 199 -16.94 -11.24 10.74
CA SER A 199 -16.28 -12.56 10.75
C SER A 199 -14.98 -12.60 11.54
N GLU A 200 -14.35 -11.44 11.72
CA GLU A 200 -13.00 -11.24 12.25
C GLU A 200 -11.90 -12.05 11.52
N LYS A 201 -12.13 -12.46 10.27
CA LYS A 201 -11.23 -13.34 9.52
C LYS A 201 -10.98 -12.82 8.12
N ILE A 202 -9.72 -12.88 7.70
CA ILE A 202 -9.28 -12.60 6.33
C ILE A 202 -8.07 -13.46 5.97
N VAL A 203 -7.86 -13.65 4.67
CA VAL A 203 -6.63 -14.26 4.14
C VAL A 203 -5.95 -13.28 3.20
N ILE A 204 -4.62 -13.20 3.31
CA ILE A 204 -3.79 -12.34 2.47
C ILE A 204 -2.78 -13.18 1.72
N GLY A 205 -2.89 -13.19 0.39
CA GLY A 205 -1.93 -13.78 -0.53
C GLY A 205 -1.00 -12.74 -1.12
N ASP A 206 0.23 -13.15 -1.44
CA ASP A 206 1.12 -12.32 -2.26
C ASP A 206 0.76 -12.37 -3.76
N THR A 207 1.50 -11.61 -4.56
CA THR A 207 1.27 -11.40 -6.00
C THR A 207 2.43 -11.88 -6.88
N ASP A 208 3.22 -12.84 -6.39
CA ASP A 208 4.45 -13.31 -7.06
C ASP A 208 4.20 -13.78 -8.50
N GLY A 209 3.24 -14.68 -8.70
CA GLY A 209 2.90 -15.19 -10.04
C GLY A 209 1.78 -14.41 -10.75
N ALA A 210 1.34 -13.28 -10.20
CA ALA A 210 0.11 -12.63 -10.67
C ALA A 210 0.36 -11.79 -11.92
N GLU A 211 -0.41 -12.02 -12.98
CA GLU A 211 -0.44 -11.14 -14.15
C GLU A 211 -1.06 -9.79 -13.79
N LEU A 212 -0.50 -8.70 -14.32
CA LEU A 212 -0.97 -7.35 -14.00
C LEU A 212 -2.43 -7.13 -14.43
N SER A 213 -2.82 -7.70 -15.57
CA SER A 213 -4.20 -7.67 -16.07
C SER A 213 -5.19 -8.35 -15.12
N VAL A 214 -4.80 -9.47 -14.51
CA VAL A 214 -5.60 -10.22 -13.52
C VAL A 214 -5.81 -9.38 -12.26
N ILE A 215 -4.74 -8.77 -11.73
CA ILE A 215 -4.82 -7.93 -10.53
C ILE A 215 -5.74 -6.72 -10.76
N TYR A 216 -5.64 -6.05 -11.91
CA TYR A 216 -6.56 -4.95 -12.23
C TYR A 216 -8.01 -5.41 -12.42
N ALA A 217 -8.23 -6.59 -13.01
CA ALA A 217 -9.57 -7.15 -13.17
C ALA A 217 -10.23 -7.40 -11.80
N LEU A 218 -9.49 -7.92 -10.82
CA LEU A 218 -9.98 -8.11 -9.44
C LEU A 218 -10.35 -6.76 -8.79
N GLY A 219 -9.56 -5.71 -9.04
CA GLY A 219 -9.83 -4.36 -8.52
C GLY A 219 -11.14 -3.74 -9.01
N ASN A 220 -11.64 -4.16 -10.17
CA ASN A 220 -12.89 -3.62 -10.74
C ASN A 220 -14.15 -4.10 -10.01
N ASN A 221 -14.06 -5.18 -9.23
CA ASN A 221 -15.20 -5.82 -8.57
C ASN A 221 -15.45 -5.31 -7.13
N HIS A 222 -14.71 -4.30 -6.65
CA HIS A 222 -14.78 -3.85 -5.24
C HIS A 222 -16.15 -3.29 -4.80
N SER A 223 -17.03 -2.94 -5.75
CA SER A 223 -18.38 -2.39 -5.51
C SER A 223 -19.50 -3.25 -6.11
N SER A 224 -19.18 -4.41 -6.67
CA SER A 224 -20.14 -5.32 -7.31
C SER A 224 -20.05 -6.72 -6.69
N GLN A 225 -21.04 -7.56 -6.99
CA GLN A 225 -20.91 -8.98 -6.70
C GLN A 225 -19.71 -9.53 -7.51
N PRO A 226 -18.78 -10.25 -6.88
CA PRO A 226 -17.68 -10.87 -7.61
C PRO A 226 -18.21 -11.98 -8.53
N PRO A 227 -17.46 -12.32 -9.60
CA PRO A 227 -17.79 -13.45 -10.46
C PRO A 227 -17.84 -14.76 -9.66
N SER A 228 -18.37 -15.85 -10.22
CA SER A 228 -18.25 -17.15 -9.57
C SER A 228 -16.78 -17.62 -9.57
N ILE A 229 -16.39 -18.53 -8.68
CA ILE A 229 -15.00 -18.98 -8.57
C ILE A 229 -14.52 -19.60 -9.90
N GLU A 230 -15.41 -20.31 -10.57
CA GLU A 230 -15.20 -20.99 -11.84
C GLU A 230 -14.98 -20.00 -13.01
N GLN A 231 -15.37 -18.74 -12.83
CA GLN A 231 -15.20 -17.67 -13.81
C GLN A 231 -13.91 -16.86 -13.60
N LEU A 232 -13.13 -17.15 -12.56
CA LEU A 232 -11.85 -16.48 -12.33
C LEU A 232 -10.82 -16.94 -13.37
N PRO A 233 -9.92 -16.04 -13.82
CA PRO A 233 -8.88 -16.38 -14.81
C PRO A 233 -7.69 -17.14 -14.20
N PHE A 234 -7.86 -17.70 -13.00
CA PHE A 234 -6.85 -18.42 -12.23
C PHE A 234 -7.55 -19.44 -11.33
N THR A 235 -6.83 -20.47 -10.88
CA THR A 235 -7.40 -21.45 -9.95
C THR A 235 -7.24 -20.99 -8.50
N VAL A 236 -8.07 -21.52 -7.62
CA VAL A 236 -8.00 -21.24 -6.17
C VAL A 236 -7.87 -22.53 -5.38
N SER A 237 -7.11 -22.46 -4.30
CA SER A 237 -7.06 -23.49 -3.26
C SER A 237 -7.72 -22.98 -1.98
N ALA A 238 -8.08 -23.87 -1.05
CA ALA A 238 -8.60 -23.44 0.25
C ALA A 238 -7.44 -23.20 1.23
N SER A 239 -7.51 -22.09 1.97
CA SER A 239 -6.61 -21.86 3.10
C SER A 239 -6.87 -22.88 4.22
N GLU A 240 -5.86 -23.10 5.08
CA GLU A 240 -5.88 -24.21 6.04
C GLU A 240 -6.86 -24.02 7.19
N ALA A 241 -6.80 -22.89 7.91
CA ALA A 241 -7.60 -22.66 9.11
C ALA A 241 -8.97 -22.05 8.79
N PHE A 242 -9.05 -21.19 7.78
CA PHE A 242 -10.28 -20.46 7.44
C PHE A 242 -11.01 -21.02 6.22
N HIS A 243 -10.36 -21.86 5.41
CA HIS A 243 -10.91 -22.39 4.14
C HIS A 243 -11.37 -21.30 3.16
N PHE A 244 -10.68 -20.16 3.18
CA PHE A 244 -10.91 -19.06 2.23
C PHE A 244 -10.16 -19.33 0.93
N PRO A 245 -10.66 -18.85 -0.22
CA PRO A 245 -10.01 -19.11 -1.50
C PRO A 245 -8.67 -18.36 -1.60
N VAL A 246 -7.60 -19.08 -1.90
CA VAL A 246 -6.25 -18.56 -2.12
C VAL A 246 -5.90 -18.74 -3.60
N PRO A 247 -5.66 -17.66 -4.36
CA PRO A 247 -5.25 -17.75 -5.76
C PRO A 247 -3.96 -18.55 -5.94
N ASP A 248 -3.89 -19.37 -6.99
CA ASP A 248 -2.70 -20.15 -7.35
C ASP A 248 -1.47 -19.28 -7.72
N PHE A 249 -1.69 -18.01 -8.08
CA PHE A 249 -0.61 -17.06 -8.31
C PHE A 249 0.10 -16.62 -7.03
N SER A 250 -0.49 -16.86 -5.85
CA SER A 250 0.14 -16.53 -4.57
C SER A 250 1.14 -17.61 -4.19
N ALA A 251 2.39 -17.21 -4.01
CA ALA A 251 3.47 -18.10 -3.57
C ALA A 251 3.47 -18.31 -2.04
N SER A 252 2.84 -17.40 -1.30
CA SER A 252 2.57 -17.52 0.13
C SER A 252 1.24 -16.85 0.50
N TYR A 253 0.67 -17.27 1.63
CA TYR A 253 -0.48 -16.60 2.23
C TYR A 253 -0.38 -16.54 3.76
N LYS A 254 -1.18 -15.65 4.35
CA LYS A 254 -1.37 -15.49 5.79
C LYS A 254 -2.85 -15.48 6.11
N GLU A 255 -3.25 -16.21 7.13
CA GLU A 255 -4.59 -16.17 7.71
C GLU A 255 -4.55 -15.27 8.94
N ILE A 256 -5.40 -14.25 8.95
CA ILE A 256 -5.36 -13.18 9.94
C ILE A 256 -6.69 -13.12 10.68
N ARG A 257 -6.60 -13.14 12.01
CA ARG A 257 -7.73 -12.85 12.89
C ARG A 257 -7.70 -11.38 13.28
N LEU A 258 -8.81 -10.67 13.09
CA LEU A 258 -8.92 -9.28 13.48
C LEU A 258 -8.98 -9.16 15.01
N ILE A 259 -8.24 -8.19 15.54
CA ILE A 259 -8.22 -7.83 16.96
C ILE A 259 -8.68 -6.38 17.20
N GLY A 260 -8.82 -5.59 16.13
CA GLY A 260 -9.26 -4.22 16.23
C GLY A 260 -9.60 -3.59 14.88
N HIS A 261 -10.45 -2.57 14.95
CA HIS A 261 -10.83 -1.74 13.81
C HIS A 261 -11.03 -0.29 14.22
N TYR A 262 -10.67 0.64 13.34
CA TYR A 262 -10.71 2.07 13.64
C TYR A 262 -11.10 2.85 12.39
N ASN A 263 -12.26 3.52 12.42
CA ASN A 263 -12.66 4.44 11.36
C ASN A 263 -11.75 5.68 11.40
N LEU A 264 -11.05 5.95 10.30
CA LEU A 264 -10.12 7.07 10.13
C LEU A 264 -10.61 8.08 9.07
N GLY A 265 -11.88 8.05 8.69
CA GLY A 265 -12.48 8.89 7.64
C GLY A 265 -13.00 8.04 6.49
N THR A 266 -12.40 8.18 5.31
CA THR A 266 -12.79 7.39 4.12
C THR A 266 -12.36 5.93 4.16
N HIS A 267 -11.54 5.54 5.15
CA HIS A 267 -11.05 4.18 5.34
C HIS A 267 -11.22 3.76 6.80
N THR A 268 -11.43 2.47 7.00
CA THR A 268 -11.30 1.80 8.29
C THR A 268 -9.96 1.09 8.33
N MET A 269 -9.16 1.40 9.34
CA MET A 269 -7.96 0.66 9.65
C MET A 269 -8.35 -0.63 10.37
N LEU A 270 -7.95 -1.78 9.82
CA LEU A 270 -8.11 -3.10 10.43
C LEU A 270 -6.76 -3.53 10.99
N VAL A 271 -6.77 -4.09 12.19
CA VAL A 271 -5.60 -4.62 12.88
C VAL A 271 -5.89 -6.08 13.21
N GLY A 272 -4.98 -6.98 12.84
CA GLY A 272 -5.13 -8.40 13.10
C GLY A 272 -3.81 -9.08 13.43
N GLU A 273 -3.92 -10.27 13.96
CA GLU A 273 -2.82 -11.18 14.28
C GLU A 273 -2.77 -12.31 13.26
N ILE A 274 -1.56 -12.73 12.89
CA ILE A 274 -1.36 -13.86 11.99
C ILE A 274 -1.57 -15.15 12.79
N VAL A 275 -2.64 -15.89 12.49
CA VAL A 275 -2.93 -17.18 13.13
C VAL A 275 -2.34 -18.35 12.35
N ASN A 276 -2.08 -18.16 11.07
CA ASN A 276 -1.39 -19.13 10.22
C ASN A 276 -0.64 -18.41 9.09
N ALA A 277 0.50 -18.96 8.69
CA ALA A 277 1.27 -18.48 7.55
C ALA A 277 1.84 -19.68 6.80
N ARG A 278 1.61 -19.71 5.48
CA ARG A 278 2.08 -20.79 4.62
C ARG A 278 2.87 -20.27 3.44
N GLU A 279 4.00 -20.91 3.18
CA GLU A 279 4.73 -20.81 1.92
C GLU A 279 4.33 -22.00 1.05
N VAL A 280 3.76 -21.71 -0.13
CA VAL A 280 3.31 -22.71 -1.10
C VAL A 280 4.43 -23.01 -2.09
N ARG A 281 5.22 -21.98 -2.45
CA ARG A 281 6.43 -22.09 -3.27
C ARG A 281 7.40 -20.95 -2.95
N GLU A 282 8.62 -21.07 -3.47
CA GLU A 282 9.60 -19.99 -3.38
C GLU A 282 9.12 -18.75 -4.13
N LYS A 283 9.14 -17.61 -3.44
CA LYS A 283 8.73 -16.31 -3.99
C LYS A 283 9.92 -15.67 -4.70
N GLN A 284 9.69 -15.13 -5.90
CA GLN A 284 10.74 -14.47 -6.70
C GLN A 284 10.61 -12.95 -6.67
N SER A 285 9.38 -12.44 -6.65
CA SER A 285 9.07 -11.02 -6.77
C SER A 285 7.72 -10.67 -6.16
N TYR A 286 7.42 -9.39 -6.05
CA TYR A 286 6.03 -8.94 -5.84
C TYR A 286 5.67 -7.82 -6.82
N LEU A 287 4.36 -7.60 -6.97
CA LEU A 287 3.86 -6.38 -7.57
C LEU A 287 3.88 -5.24 -6.56
N TYR A 288 4.33 -4.07 -7.01
CA TYR A 288 4.37 -2.85 -6.24
C TYR A 288 3.73 -1.72 -7.02
N HIS A 289 3.02 -0.84 -6.33
CA HIS A 289 2.71 0.49 -6.85
C HIS A 289 3.80 1.47 -6.44
N ILE A 290 4.22 2.30 -7.38
CA ILE A 290 5.19 3.39 -7.17
C ILE A 290 4.62 4.69 -7.71
N SER A 291 5.11 5.83 -7.23
CA SER A 291 4.77 7.14 -7.80
C SER A 291 5.32 7.25 -9.21
N PHE A 292 4.58 7.88 -10.13
CA PHE A 292 5.09 8.17 -11.47
C PHE A 292 6.43 8.93 -11.42
N LEU A 293 6.57 9.88 -10.50
CA LEU A 293 7.80 10.65 -10.32
C LEU A 293 8.98 9.74 -9.95
N GLN A 294 8.72 8.76 -9.08
CA GLN A 294 9.71 7.77 -8.67
C GLN A 294 10.06 6.85 -9.86
N SER A 295 9.07 6.43 -10.65
CA SER A 295 9.30 5.54 -11.78
C SER A 295 10.36 6.08 -12.72
N LEU A 296 10.37 7.39 -13.02
CA LEU A 296 11.28 8.06 -13.96
C LEU A 296 12.78 7.91 -13.64
N GLY A 297 13.12 7.69 -12.36
CA GLY A 297 14.51 7.59 -11.90
C GLY A 297 15.00 6.16 -11.67
N MET A 298 14.12 5.17 -11.73
CA MET A 298 14.43 3.81 -11.28
C MET A 298 14.60 2.82 -12.43
N HIS A 299 15.39 1.79 -12.14
CA HIS A 299 15.64 0.63 -12.99
C HIS A 299 14.71 -0.56 -12.69
N TYR A 300 13.51 -0.31 -12.14
CA TYR A 300 12.52 -1.38 -12.01
C TYR A 300 11.88 -1.68 -13.37
N THR A 301 11.80 -2.96 -13.71
CA THR A 301 11.07 -3.44 -14.89
C THR A 301 9.58 -3.18 -14.71
N SER A 302 8.95 -2.55 -15.71
CA SER A 302 7.49 -2.44 -15.76
C SER A 302 6.89 -3.85 -15.77
N ALA A 303 5.89 -4.07 -14.92
CA ALA A 303 5.08 -5.28 -14.93
C ALA A 303 4.14 -5.28 -16.14
#